data_AF-A0A330L908-F1
#
_entry.id   AF-A0A330L908-F1
#
_cell.length_a   1.000
_cell.length_b   1.000
_cell.length_c   1.000
_cell.angle_alpha   90.00
_cell.angle_beta   90.00
_cell.angle_gamma   90.00
#
_symmetry.space_group_name_H-M   'P 1'
#
loop_
_entity.id
_entity.type
_entity.pdbx_description
1 polymer ?
#
loop_
_entity_poly.entity_id
_entity_poly.type
_entity_poly.pdbx_seq_one_letter_code
_entity_poly.pdbx_strand_id
1 'polypeptide(L)' 'MKCRSCPRCHRASLYSNGAFWVCVECGYAITESALSIDEGRGRSRAAASGGASD' A
#
# COMPACT_ATOMS: atom_id res chain seq x y z
N MET A 1 -9.19 -3.08 12.78
CA MET A 1 -7.74 -3.19 12.49
C MET A 1 -7.58 -2.88 11.00
N LYS A 2 -6.81 -1.86 10.62
CA LYS A 2 -6.62 -1.51 9.19
C LYS A 2 -5.62 -2.50 8.58
N CYS A 3 -6.09 -3.51 7.87
CA CYS A 3 -5.24 -4.39 7.08
C CYS A 3 -4.67 -3.59 5.90
N ARG A 4 -3.35 -3.42 5.83
CA ARG A 4 -2.69 -2.71 4.73
C ARG A 4 -2.46 -3.66 3.55
N SER A 5 -2.58 -3.13 2.34
CA SER A 5 -2.39 -3.90 1.11
C SER A 5 -0.92 -4.02 0.76
N CYS A 6 -0.48 -5.24 0.48
CA CYS A 6 0.88 -5.49 0.02
C CYS A 6 1.11 -4.82 -1.35
N PRO A 7 2.12 -3.97 -1.54
CA PRO A 7 2.37 -3.33 -2.84
C PRO A 7 2.81 -4.33 -3.93
N ARG A 8 3.19 -5.55 -3.53
CA ARG A 8 3.70 -6.58 -4.44
C ARG A 8 2.63 -7.55 -4.94
N CYS A 9 1.81 -8.08 -4.02
CA CYS A 9 0.75 -9.04 -4.35
C CYS A 9 -0.66 -8.45 -4.22
N HIS A 10 -0.77 -7.18 -3.81
CA HIS A 10 -2.02 -6.42 -3.62
C HIS A 10 -3.04 -7.04 -2.65
N ARG A 11 -2.63 -8.08 -1.91
CA ARG A 11 -3.43 -8.72 -0.86
C ARG A 11 -3.35 -7.89 0.43
N ALA A 12 -4.47 -7.74 1.12
CA ALA A 12 -4.57 -7.06 2.41
C ALA A 12 -4.06 -7.93 3.58
N SER A 13 -2.81 -8.40 3.47
CA SER A 13 -2.19 -9.39 4.37
C SER A 13 -0.87 -8.89 4.97
N LEU A 14 -0.65 -7.57 5.05
CA LEU A 14 0.49 -6.99 5.76
C LEU A 14 0.20 -6.91 7.27
N TYR A 15 1.12 -7.45 8.08
CA TYR A 15 1.13 -7.28 9.53
C TYR A 15 2.39 -6.52 9.96
N SER A 16 2.28 -5.73 11.02
CA SER A 16 3.45 -5.05 11.62
C SER A 16 4.10 -5.96 12.65
N ASN A 17 5.43 -6.09 12.58
CA ASN A 17 6.24 -6.76 13.61
C ASN A 17 6.92 -5.77 14.57
N GLY A 18 6.54 -4.48 14.52
CA GLY A 18 7.12 -3.41 15.36
C GLY A 18 8.27 -2.63 14.70
N ALA A 19 8.93 -3.18 13.69
CA ALA A 19 9.98 -2.49 12.92
C ALA A 19 9.67 -2.40 11.41
N PHE A 20 9.00 -3.43 10.90
CA PHE A 20 8.64 -3.58 9.49
C PHE A 20 7.20 -4.10 9.36
N TRP A 21 6.64 -3.88 8.18
CA TRP A 21 5.42 -4.51 7.72
C TRP A 21 5.77 -5.67 6.83
N VAL A 22 5.30 -6.88 7.15
CA VAL A 22 5.61 -8.11 6.42
C VAL A 22 4.32 -8.70 5.86
N CYS A 23 4.32 -9.10 4.60
CA CYS A 23 3.19 -9.76 3.97
C CYS A 23 3.26 -11.28 4.20
N VAL A 24 2.20 -11.86 4.76
CA VAL A 24 2.12 -13.31 5.03
C VAL A 24 2.11 -14.13 3.73
N GLU A 25 1.52 -13.60 2.66
CA GLU A 25 1.30 -14.34 1.41
C GLU A 25 2.57 -14.50 0.57
N CYS A 26 3.35 -13.42 0.45
CA CYS A 26 4.49 -13.37 -0.46
C CYS A 26 5.84 -13.12 0.24
N GLY A 27 5.84 -12.99 1.58
CA GLY A 27 7.04 -12.75 2.38
C GLY A 27 7.67 -11.37 2.18
N TYR A 28 7.00 -10.44 1.49
CA TYR A 28 7.54 -9.12 1.23
C TYR A 28 7.56 -8.26 2.51
N ALA A 29 8.74 -7.73 2.85
CA ALA A 29 8.94 -6.84 3.98
C ALA A 29 9.14 -5.39 3.51
N ILE A 30 8.51 -4.44 4.19
CA ILE A 30 8.56 -3.00 3.87
C ILE A 30 8.54 -2.17 5.15
N THR A 31 9.26 -1.05 5.17
CA THR A 31 9.22 -0.11 6.31
C THR A 31 7.93 0.71 6.29
N GLU A 32 7.52 1.22 7.46
CA GLU A 32 6.33 2.07 7.55
C GLU A 32 6.43 3.33 6.67
N SER A 33 7.63 3.93 6.57
CA SER A 33 7.87 5.10 5.72
C SER A 33 7.68 4.78 4.24
N ALA A 34 8.27 3.68 3.76
CA ALA A 34 8.12 3.26 2.37
C ALA A 34 6.67 2.87 2.04
N LEU A 35 5.99 2.19 2.97
CA LEU A 35 4.58 1.82 2.83
C LEU A 35 3.67 3.06 2.77
N SER A 36 3.96 4.08 3.59
CA SER A 36 3.19 5.34 3.58
C SER A 36 3.38 6.13 2.29
N ILE A 37 4.57 6.08 1.68
CA ILE A 37 4.83 6.68 0.36
C ILE A 37 4.04 5.95 -0.74
N ASP A 38 3.99 4.63 -0.69
CA ASP A 38 3.24 3.80 -1.64
C ASP A 38 1.72 4.05 -1.54
N GLU A 39 1.18 4.04 -0.32
CA GLU A 39 -0.23 4.37 -0.07
C GLU A 39 -0.56 5.83 -0.44
N GLY A 40 0.39 6.75 -0.24
CA GLY A 40 0.30 8.14 -0.68
C GLY A 40 0.21 8.29 -2.20
N ARG A 41 0.99 7.51 -2.97
CA ARG A 41 0.90 7.46 -4.44
C ARG A 41 -0.42 6.88 -4.93
N GLY A 42 -0.99 5.91 -4.20
CA GLY A 42 -2.31 5.36 -4.50
C GLY A 42 -3.44 6.39 -4.43
N ARG A 43 -3.36 7.37 -3.52
CA ARG A 43 -4.31 8.49 -3.43
C ARG A 43 -4.18 9.51 -4.56
N SER A 44 -2.99 9.71 -5.11
CA SER A 44 -2.79 10.60 -6.27
C SER A 44 -3.34 10.03 -7.58
N ARG A 45 -3.54 8.70 -7.68
CA ARG A 45 -4.15 8.08 -8.86
C ARG A 45 -5.67 8.20 -8.92
N ALA A 46 -6.35 8.47 -7.80
CA ALA A 46 -7.79 8.75 -7.81
C ALA A 46 -8.13 10.19 -8.26
N ALA A 47 -7.15 11.09 -8.36
CA ALA A 47 -7.34 12.45 -8.88
C ALA A 47 -6.94 12.61 -10.37
N ALA A 48 -6.40 11.55 -11.00
CA ALA A 48 -5.96 11.59 -12.41
C ALA A 48 -6.92 10.86 -13.37
N SER A 49 -8.14 10.53 -12.92
CA SER A 49 -9.22 10.03 -13.75
C SER A 49 -10.52 10.79 -13.44
N GLY A 50 -10.46 12.13 -13.51
CA GLY A 50 -11.62 12.99 -13.68
C GLY A 50 -11.50 13.62 -15.06
N GLY A 51 -12.22 13.07 -16.03
CA GLY A 51 -12.12 13.43 -17.43
C GLY A 51 -12.40 14.91 -17.69
N ALA A 52 -11.57 15.51 -18.53
CA ALA A 52 -11.99 16.62 -19.36
C ALA A 52 -13.20 16.15 -20.19
N SER A 53 -14.36 16.74 -19.96
CA SER A 53 -15.45 16.74 -20.92
C SER A 53 -15.46 18.14 -21.52
N ASP A 54 -15.20 18.18 -22.82
CA ASP A 54 -15.37 19.34 -23.72
C ASP A 54 -16.83 19.84 -23.68
#